data_AF-A0AAX0BAE3-F1
#
_entry.id   AF-A0AAX0BAE3-F1
#
_cell.length_a   1.000
_cell.length_b   1.000
_cell.length_c   1.000
_cell.angle_alpha   90.00
_cell.angle_beta   90.00
_cell.angle_gamma   90.00
#
_symmetry.space_group_name_H-M   'P 1'
#
loop_
_entity.id
_entity.type
_entity.pdbx_description
1 polymer ?
#
loop_
_entity_poly.entity_id
_entity_poly.type
_entity_poly.pdbx_seq_one_letter_code
_entity_poly.pdbx_strand_id
1 'polypeptide(L)'
;MNNLKYSFREFKRSLLFKILIIIQIIVAIIMLYRVNEIKNYENGKLTSLQKIISNKIIYKFSSQYGSMESLIDDQQNTNKFSKFSNDVSKEYTIVTVTYGELFMKYFDNIDKFVDKDIANMIKENDENYKPLNSLQCSSNFFDVFNIKLLSGSWSEFDEYTMNSNAELNGEIVPVILGYDYKNIYKLNEIIEAKDKKCRVVGFLDKNQFYLDKGIYHPSKVKSLDNFAILPSPRDIMDANIGNSLLVVPDSNSVEFDNIRDNIDKISKKDNVQFSLYDPSQDIDDFISVINYNSNIKILIAYIVMSFVIIGLSVIFSNKVIHKKKEFSIHVMYGASFQDIYIRVFLEHMYSVALAIIIAIVYLQNRNTEVITDILTFDIKAFIQSSALIFIIVILVTMIPIYNIKKHKINYLIKGD
;
A
#
# COMPACT_ATOMS: atom_id res chain seq x y z
N MET A 1 16.60 5.10 -47.97
CA MET A 1 17.24 6.02 -47.00
C MET A 1 17.16 5.39 -45.61
N ASN A 2 18.26 5.24 -44.86
CA ASN A 2 18.21 4.51 -43.58
C ASN A 2 17.77 5.43 -42.43
N ASN A 3 16.46 5.63 -42.27
CA ASN A 3 15.84 6.58 -41.33
C ASN A 3 16.26 6.36 -39.86
N LEU A 4 16.57 5.11 -39.47
CA LEU A 4 17.12 4.76 -38.16
C LEU A 4 18.50 5.38 -37.92
N LYS A 5 19.43 5.24 -38.88
CA LYS A 5 20.80 5.76 -38.76
C LYS A 5 20.82 7.28 -38.67
N TYR A 6 19.98 7.96 -39.44
CA TYR A 6 19.87 9.42 -39.39
C TYR A 6 19.21 9.91 -38.10
N SER A 7 18.13 9.27 -37.65
CA SER A 7 17.49 9.61 -36.38
C SER A 7 18.44 9.44 -35.19
N PHE A 8 19.23 8.36 -35.14
CA PHE A 8 20.23 8.15 -34.09
C PHE A 8 21.39 9.16 -34.15
N ARG A 9 21.89 9.49 -35.34
CA ARG A 9 22.91 10.54 -35.51
C ARG A 9 22.39 11.90 -35.04
N GLU A 10 21.15 12.21 -35.37
CA GLU A 10 20.47 13.42 -34.90
C GLU A 10 20.24 13.39 -33.39
N PHE A 11 19.95 12.22 -32.80
CA PHE A 11 19.88 12.01 -31.36
C PHE A 11 21.20 12.36 -30.64
N LYS A 12 22.36 12.30 -31.30
CA LYS A 12 23.66 12.64 -30.69
C LYS A 12 23.96 14.15 -30.64
N ARG A 13 23.35 14.98 -31.50
CA ARG A 13 23.89 16.33 -31.85
C ARG A 13 23.32 17.54 -31.07
N SER A 14 22.34 17.34 -30.17
CA SER A 14 21.68 18.43 -29.42
C SER A 14 21.41 18.02 -27.96
N LEU A 15 22.46 18.08 -27.15
CA LEU A 15 22.49 17.48 -25.81
C LEU A 15 21.51 18.16 -24.83
N LEU A 16 21.51 19.50 -24.77
CA LEU A 16 20.74 20.27 -23.78
C LEU A 16 19.23 20.04 -23.89
N PHE A 17 18.65 20.25 -25.08
CA PHE A 17 17.22 20.02 -25.30
C PHE A 17 16.79 18.57 -25.08
N LYS A 18 17.70 17.61 -25.30
CA LYS A 18 17.40 16.19 -25.05
C LYS A 18 17.40 15.86 -23.58
N ILE A 19 18.37 16.35 -22.83
CA ILE A 19 18.40 16.21 -21.38
C ILE A 19 17.12 16.78 -20.79
N LEU A 20 16.69 17.97 -21.22
CA LEU A 20 15.42 18.57 -20.77
C LEU A 20 14.19 17.70 -21.09
N ILE A 21 14.08 17.18 -22.31
CA ILE A 21 12.97 16.28 -22.69
C ILE A 21 12.99 15.01 -21.83
N ILE A 22 14.17 14.38 -21.69
CA ILE A 22 14.31 13.14 -20.93
C ILE A 22 13.94 13.38 -19.46
N ILE A 23 14.43 14.45 -18.85
CA ILE A 23 14.08 14.81 -17.46
C ILE A 23 12.58 15.06 -17.32
N GLN A 24 11.96 15.82 -18.23
CA GLN A 24 10.50 16.06 -18.18
C GLN A 24 9.69 14.76 -18.28
N ILE A 25 10.08 13.85 -19.18
CA ILE A 25 9.40 12.55 -19.33
C ILE A 25 9.64 11.68 -18.10
N ILE A 26 10.85 11.65 -17.53
CA ILE A 26 11.16 10.90 -16.30
C ILE A 26 10.27 11.40 -15.15
N VAL A 27 10.23 12.72 -14.92
CA VAL A 27 9.41 13.31 -13.86
C VAL A 27 7.93 12.98 -14.06
N ALA A 28 7.45 13.06 -15.31
CA ALA A 28 6.06 12.73 -15.63
C ALA A 28 5.73 11.25 -15.37
N ILE A 29 6.60 10.33 -15.78
CA ILE A 29 6.45 8.89 -15.51
C ILE A 29 6.46 8.62 -14.01
N ILE A 30 7.43 9.16 -13.27
CA ILE A 30 7.56 8.96 -11.82
C ILE A 30 6.33 9.49 -11.10
N MET A 31 5.89 10.73 -11.39
CA MET A 31 4.74 11.34 -10.74
C MET A 31 3.45 10.57 -11.02
N LEU A 32 3.17 10.24 -12.28
CA LEU A 32 1.98 9.45 -12.63
C LEU A 32 2.04 8.04 -12.05
N TYR A 33 3.20 7.42 -12.03
CA TYR A 33 3.40 6.13 -11.39
C TYR A 33 3.05 6.22 -9.89
N ARG A 34 3.64 7.16 -9.15
CA ARG A 34 3.40 7.30 -7.70
C ARG A 34 1.96 7.63 -7.39
N VAL A 35 1.32 8.48 -8.18
CA VAL A 35 -0.10 8.81 -7.99
C VAL A 35 -0.98 7.58 -8.24
N ASN A 36 -0.69 6.79 -9.28
CA ASN A 36 -1.43 5.57 -9.57
C ASN A 36 -1.18 4.47 -8.53
N GLU A 37 0.07 4.31 -8.08
CA GLU A 37 0.47 3.38 -7.01
C GLU A 37 -0.27 3.69 -5.70
N ILE A 38 -0.24 4.95 -5.25
CA ILE A 38 -0.97 5.41 -4.07
C ILE A 38 -2.47 5.22 -4.26
N LYS A 39 -3.03 5.59 -5.42
CA LYS A 39 -4.46 5.43 -5.69
C LYS A 39 -4.89 3.96 -5.62
N ASN A 40 -4.12 3.07 -6.23
CA ASN A 40 -4.42 1.63 -6.21
C ASN A 40 -4.35 1.08 -4.79
N TYR A 41 -3.38 1.53 -4.00
CA TYR A 41 -3.26 1.19 -2.59
C TYR A 41 -4.48 1.65 -1.77
N GLU A 42 -4.83 2.94 -1.84
CA GLU A 42 -5.97 3.51 -1.11
C GLU A 42 -7.31 2.89 -1.56
N ASN A 43 -7.47 2.62 -2.86
CA ASN A 43 -8.66 1.94 -3.37
C ASN A 43 -8.74 0.49 -2.87
N GLY A 44 -7.61 -0.23 -2.80
CA GLY A 44 -7.56 -1.58 -2.24
C GLY A 44 -7.96 -1.59 -0.76
N LYS A 45 -7.47 -0.59 -0.01
CA LYS A 45 -7.82 -0.34 1.39
C LYS A 45 -9.31 -0.04 1.58
N LEU A 46 -9.88 0.90 0.82
CA LEU A 46 -11.32 1.21 0.85
C LEU A 46 -12.20 0.02 0.45
N THR A 47 -11.82 -0.72 -0.60
CA THR A 47 -12.55 -1.91 -1.05
C THR A 47 -12.55 -2.99 0.04
N SER A 48 -11.43 -3.16 0.74
CA SER A 48 -11.31 -4.14 1.82
C SER A 48 -12.16 -3.71 3.02
N LEU A 49 -12.09 -2.44 3.41
CA LEU A 49 -12.94 -1.85 4.44
C LEU A 49 -14.44 -2.08 4.14
N GLN A 50 -14.89 -1.74 2.93
CA GLN A 50 -16.27 -1.95 2.50
C GLN A 50 -16.69 -3.43 2.58
N LYS A 51 -15.82 -4.35 2.15
CA LYS A 51 -16.10 -5.79 2.27
C LYS A 51 -16.22 -6.24 3.73
N ILE A 52 -15.36 -5.72 4.60
CA ILE A 52 -15.38 -6.02 6.04
C ILE A 52 -16.69 -5.54 6.67
N ILE A 53 -17.20 -4.35 6.32
CA ILE A 53 -18.41 -3.80 6.95
C ILE A 53 -19.71 -4.12 6.21
N SER A 54 -19.65 -4.76 5.03
CA SER A 54 -20.83 -4.94 4.15
C SER A 54 -21.96 -5.81 4.71
N ASN A 55 -21.65 -6.72 5.64
CA ASN A 55 -22.59 -7.71 6.17
C ASN A 55 -22.56 -7.81 7.70
N LYS A 56 -21.88 -6.87 8.36
CA LYS A 56 -21.68 -6.87 9.80
C LYS A 56 -21.39 -5.47 10.30
N ILE A 57 -21.84 -5.23 11.52
CA ILE A 57 -21.52 -4.04 12.28
C ILE A 57 -20.40 -4.40 13.25
N ILE A 58 -19.42 -3.51 13.36
CA ILE A 58 -18.25 -3.70 14.21
C ILE A 58 -18.30 -2.63 15.30
N TYR A 59 -18.32 -3.04 16.55
CA TYR A 59 -18.23 -2.16 17.70
C TYR A 59 -16.89 -2.33 18.42
N LYS A 60 -16.52 -1.34 19.21
CA LYS A 60 -15.29 -1.37 20.02
C LYS A 60 -15.61 -1.46 21.50
N PHE A 61 -14.88 -2.28 22.23
CA PHE A 61 -14.90 -2.22 23.68
C PHE A 61 -14.23 -0.94 24.18
N SER A 62 -14.96 -0.20 25.02
CA SER A 62 -14.50 1.02 25.67
C SER A 62 -14.28 0.75 27.16
N SER A 63 -13.05 0.95 27.62
CA SER A 63 -12.69 0.83 29.03
C SER A 63 -13.36 1.94 29.85
N GLN A 64 -14.04 1.56 30.93
CA GLN A 64 -14.63 2.48 31.91
C GLN A 64 -13.81 2.56 33.20
N TYR A 65 -12.64 1.92 33.23
CA TYR A 65 -11.69 2.00 34.34
C TYR A 65 -11.17 3.43 34.51
N GLY A 66 -11.04 3.89 35.77
CA GLY A 66 -10.60 5.24 36.09
C GLY A 66 -9.14 5.54 35.74
N SER A 67 -8.29 4.52 35.61
CA SER A 67 -6.91 4.64 35.15
C SER A 67 -6.44 3.37 34.45
N MET A 68 -5.37 3.48 33.64
CA MET A 68 -4.73 2.32 33.01
C MET A 68 -4.18 1.34 34.05
N GLU A 69 -3.63 1.84 35.16
CA GLU A 69 -3.13 1.01 36.27
C GLU A 69 -4.25 0.16 36.87
N SER A 70 -5.43 0.75 37.09
CA SER A 70 -6.58 0.00 37.62
C SER A 70 -7.07 -1.10 36.69
N LEU A 71 -6.95 -0.90 35.36
CA LEU A 71 -7.23 -1.94 34.38
C LEU A 71 -6.18 -3.06 34.44
N ILE A 72 -4.89 -2.71 34.48
CA ILE A 72 -3.78 -3.67 34.52
C ILE A 72 -3.88 -4.55 35.78
N ASP A 73 -4.16 -3.96 36.94
CA ASP A 73 -4.33 -4.71 38.19
C ASP A 73 -5.51 -5.69 38.10
N ASP A 74 -6.64 -5.25 37.53
CA ASP A 74 -7.81 -6.11 37.35
C ASP A 74 -7.53 -7.25 36.35
N GLN A 75 -6.78 -6.98 35.28
CA GLN A 75 -6.41 -7.95 34.24
C GLN A 75 -5.58 -9.12 34.79
N GLN A 76 -4.94 -8.98 35.96
CA GLN A 76 -4.29 -10.09 36.65
C GLN A 76 -5.29 -11.16 37.12
N ASN A 77 -6.56 -10.81 37.29
CA ASN A 77 -7.63 -11.75 37.61
C ASN A 77 -8.23 -12.37 36.33
N THR A 78 -7.48 -13.29 35.72
CA THR A 78 -7.83 -13.94 34.45
C THR A 78 -9.22 -14.58 34.46
N ASN A 79 -9.64 -15.19 35.57
CA ASN A 79 -10.95 -15.85 35.70
C ASN A 79 -12.13 -14.93 35.41
N LYS A 80 -12.04 -13.68 35.86
CA LYS A 80 -13.09 -12.66 35.69
C LYS A 80 -13.26 -12.27 34.22
N PHE A 81 -12.14 -12.02 33.55
CA PHE A 81 -12.11 -11.63 32.13
C PHE A 81 -12.50 -12.79 31.21
N SER A 82 -12.03 -14.02 31.50
CA SER A 82 -12.47 -15.22 30.79
C SER A 82 -13.96 -15.45 30.94
N LYS A 83 -14.54 -15.22 32.12
CA LYS A 83 -16.00 -15.33 32.32
C LYS A 83 -16.77 -14.31 31.48
N PHE A 84 -16.35 -13.04 31.51
CA PHE A 84 -16.93 -11.98 30.70
C PHE A 84 -16.83 -12.28 29.19
N SER A 85 -15.65 -12.67 28.71
CA SER A 85 -15.40 -13.06 27.32
C SER A 85 -16.31 -14.21 26.88
N ASN A 86 -16.43 -15.25 27.70
CA ASN A 86 -17.32 -16.39 27.42
C ASN A 86 -18.80 -15.99 27.43
N ASP A 87 -19.25 -15.14 28.35
CA ASP A 87 -20.64 -14.70 28.43
C ASP A 87 -21.03 -13.83 27.22
N VAL A 88 -20.14 -12.93 26.77
CA VAL A 88 -20.36 -12.16 25.53
C VAL A 88 -20.33 -13.04 24.29
N SER A 89 -19.40 -14.02 24.23
CA SER A 89 -19.23 -14.92 23.08
C SER A 89 -20.41 -15.87 22.84
N LYS A 90 -21.36 -15.97 23.78
CA LYS A 90 -22.61 -16.74 23.60
C LYS A 90 -23.56 -16.11 22.59
N GLU A 91 -23.53 -14.79 22.47
CA GLU A 91 -24.47 -14.02 21.65
C GLU A 91 -23.76 -13.30 20.50
N TYR A 92 -22.48 -12.99 20.65
CA TYR A 92 -21.73 -12.16 19.72
C TYR A 92 -20.37 -12.79 19.37
N THR A 93 -19.79 -12.32 18.26
CA THR A 93 -18.42 -12.70 17.89
C THR A 93 -17.44 -11.67 18.42
N ILE A 94 -16.42 -12.10 19.16
CA ILE A 94 -15.35 -11.23 19.66
C ILE A 94 -14.07 -11.52 18.89
N VAL A 95 -13.43 -10.47 18.36
CA VAL A 95 -12.10 -10.59 17.73
C VAL A 95 -11.11 -9.79 18.54
N THR A 96 -10.17 -10.48 19.18
CA THR A 96 -9.07 -9.84 19.91
C THR A 96 -7.86 -9.66 19.00
N VAL A 97 -7.30 -8.45 18.99
CA VAL A 97 -6.07 -8.11 18.25
C VAL A 97 -5.19 -7.24 19.15
N THR A 98 -3.95 -7.65 19.35
CA THR A 98 -2.94 -6.89 20.08
C THR A 98 -1.70 -6.74 19.20
N TYR A 99 -1.07 -5.56 19.16
CA TYR A 99 0.20 -5.43 18.43
C TYR A 99 1.26 -6.31 19.08
N GLY A 100 2.00 -7.00 18.23
CA GLY A 100 2.99 -7.99 18.62
C GLY A 100 4.35 -7.35 18.86
N GLU A 101 5.12 -8.01 19.71
CA GLU A 101 6.51 -7.68 20.03
C GLU A 101 7.45 -8.72 19.39
N LEU A 102 7.31 -8.97 18.08
CA LEU A 102 8.21 -9.89 17.39
C LEU A 102 9.54 -9.20 17.09
N PHE A 103 10.59 -9.60 17.79
CA PHE A 103 11.96 -9.12 17.57
C PHE A 103 12.77 -10.13 16.78
N MET A 104 13.30 -9.71 15.63
CA MET A 104 14.02 -10.57 14.69
C MET A 104 15.46 -10.12 14.49
N LYS A 105 16.37 -11.10 14.33
CA LYS A 105 17.75 -10.83 13.94
C LYS A 105 17.80 -10.10 12.60
N TYR A 106 18.79 -9.23 12.43
CA TYR A 106 19.00 -8.51 11.17
C TYR A 106 19.08 -9.48 9.97
N PHE A 107 18.39 -9.13 8.88
CA PHE A 107 18.50 -9.76 7.57
C PHE A 107 18.40 -8.71 6.47
N ASP A 108 18.83 -9.06 5.25
CA ASP A 108 18.83 -8.12 4.12
C ASP A 108 17.44 -7.53 3.87
N ASN A 109 17.35 -6.19 3.82
CA ASN A 109 16.11 -5.42 3.67
C ASN A 109 15.11 -5.51 4.85
N ILE A 110 15.57 -5.84 6.06
CA ILE A 110 14.71 -5.90 7.26
C ILE A 110 13.94 -4.59 7.51
N ASP A 111 14.50 -3.43 7.17
CA ASP A 111 13.88 -2.10 7.40
C ASP A 111 12.47 -1.97 6.79
N LYS A 112 12.17 -2.75 5.75
CA LYS A 112 10.83 -2.81 5.13
C LYS A 112 9.76 -3.41 6.08
N PHE A 113 10.20 -4.28 6.97
CA PHE A 113 9.37 -5.06 7.89
C PHE A 113 9.34 -4.48 9.30
N VAL A 114 10.20 -3.50 9.59
CA VAL A 114 10.32 -2.91 10.92
C VAL A 114 9.07 -2.12 11.30
N ASP A 115 8.59 -2.33 12.53
CA ASP A 115 7.63 -1.43 13.16
C ASP A 115 8.37 -0.18 13.63
N LYS A 116 8.21 0.92 12.88
CA LYS A 116 8.87 2.18 13.17
C LYS A 116 8.35 2.87 14.43
N ASP A 117 7.08 2.66 14.77
CA ASP A 117 6.50 3.27 15.97
C ASP A 117 7.15 2.66 17.20
N ILE A 118 7.27 1.33 17.25
CA ILE A 118 7.95 0.60 18.32
C ILE A 118 9.45 0.88 18.30
N ALA A 119 10.10 0.85 17.14
CA ALA A 119 11.54 1.12 17.02
C ALA A 119 11.95 2.49 17.57
N ASN A 120 11.10 3.51 17.41
CA ASN A 120 11.35 4.85 17.93
C ASN A 120 11.14 4.96 19.45
N MET A 121 10.34 4.08 20.05
CA MET A 121 10.06 4.07 21.49
C MET A 121 11.13 3.33 22.30
N ILE A 122 11.78 2.32 21.70
CA ILE A 122 12.80 1.51 22.38
C ILE A 122 14.11 2.30 22.44
N LYS A 123 14.49 2.72 23.66
CA LYS A 123 15.74 3.48 23.92
C LYS A 123 17.00 2.61 23.92
N GLU A 124 16.87 1.32 24.20
CA GLU A 124 17.96 0.35 24.19
C GLU A 124 17.95 -0.41 22.86
N ASN A 125 18.73 0.07 21.89
CA ASN A 125 19.00 -0.68 20.67
C ASN A 125 19.86 -1.90 21.03
N ASP A 126 19.23 -3.05 21.22
CA ASP A 126 19.89 -4.32 20.94
C ASP A 126 20.16 -4.34 19.44
N GLU A 127 21.36 -3.91 19.02
CA GLU A 127 21.73 -3.71 17.60
C GLU A 127 21.45 -4.95 16.73
N ASN A 128 21.41 -6.12 17.36
CA ASN A 128 21.21 -7.39 16.68
C ASN A 128 19.75 -7.69 16.34
N TYR A 129 18.79 -7.07 17.03
CA TYR A 129 17.36 -7.35 16.86
C TYR A 129 16.57 -6.11 16.47
N LYS A 130 15.60 -6.29 15.57
CA LYS A 130 14.66 -5.23 15.17
C LYS A 130 13.21 -5.63 15.47
N PRO A 131 12.38 -4.71 15.98
CA PRO A 131 10.95 -4.95 16.14
C PRO A 131 10.31 -5.00 14.74
N LEU A 132 9.62 -6.09 14.44
CA LEU A 132 8.88 -6.22 13.18
C LEU A 132 7.41 -5.82 13.37
N ASN A 133 6.80 -5.35 12.27
CA ASN A 133 5.36 -5.20 12.16
C ASN A 133 4.73 -6.56 12.45
N SER A 134 4.12 -6.69 13.63
CA SER A 134 3.54 -7.94 14.07
C SER A 134 2.28 -7.69 14.88
N LEU A 135 1.41 -8.69 14.91
CA LEU A 135 0.21 -8.68 15.73
C LEU A 135 -0.05 -10.09 16.26
N GLN A 136 -0.66 -10.14 17.43
CA GLN A 136 -1.23 -11.33 18.02
C GLN A 136 -2.75 -11.26 17.92
N CYS A 137 -3.39 -12.33 17.45
CA CYS A 137 -4.83 -12.33 17.28
C CYS A 137 -5.49 -13.68 17.61
N SER A 138 -6.82 -13.59 17.69
CA SER A 138 -7.75 -14.71 17.77
C SER A 138 -7.88 -15.43 16.42
N SER A 139 -8.30 -16.70 16.42
CA SER A 139 -8.47 -17.53 15.21
C SER A 139 -9.49 -16.94 14.23
N ASN A 140 -10.62 -16.46 14.75
CA ASN A 140 -11.68 -15.83 13.95
C ASN A 140 -11.29 -14.47 13.30
N PHE A 141 -10.08 -13.95 13.59
CA PHE A 141 -9.54 -12.75 12.96
C PHE A 141 -9.57 -12.85 11.43
N PHE A 142 -9.12 -13.97 10.87
CA PHE A 142 -8.99 -14.13 9.42
C PHE A 142 -10.36 -14.12 8.73
N ASP A 143 -11.33 -14.83 9.31
CA ASP A 143 -12.69 -14.88 8.78
C ASP A 143 -13.39 -13.53 8.89
N VAL A 144 -13.24 -12.84 10.04
CA VAL A 144 -13.86 -11.52 10.24
C VAL A 144 -13.26 -10.49 9.28
N PHE A 145 -11.97 -10.53 8.99
CA PHE A 145 -11.37 -9.57 8.06
C PHE A 145 -11.33 -10.06 6.61
N ASN A 146 -11.96 -11.19 6.30
CA ASN A 146 -11.96 -11.83 4.98
C ASN A 146 -10.53 -12.05 4.43
N ILE A 147 -9.58 -12.37 5.30
CA ILE A 147 -8.17 -12.55 4.98
C ILE A 147 -7.96 -13.95 4.39
N LYS A 148 -7.15 -14.02 3.34
CA LYS A 148 -6.88 -15.27 2.61
C LYS A 148 -5.42 -15.68 2.66
N LEU A 149 -5.20 -16.99 2.70
CA LEU A 149 -3.88 -17.58 2.48
C LEU A 149 -3.60 -17.70 0.99
N LEU A 150 -2.38 -17.33 0.63
CA LEU A 150 -1.75 -17.74 -0.61
C LEU A 150 -1.31 -19.20 -0.56
N SER A 151 -0.82 -19.64 0.60
CA SER A 151 -0.34 -21.01 0.85
C SER A 151 -0.26 -21.30 2.35
N GLY A 152 -0.41 -22.57 2.76
CA GLY A 152 -0.35 -23.01 4.15
C GLY A 152 -1.70 -23.44 4.70
N SER A 153 -1.84 -23.41 6.03
CA SER A 153 -3.08 -23.80 6.74
C SER A 153 -3.26 -22.99 8.03
N TRP A 154 -4.51 -22.81 8.45
CA TRP A 154 -4.88 -22.19 9.73
C TRP A 154 -4.84 -23.17 10.91
N SER A 155 -4.85 -24.49 10.65
CA SER A 155 -5.12 -25.52 11.68
C SER A 155 -4.28 -25.38 12.95
N GLU A 156 -2.98 -25.18 12.81
CA GLU A 156 -2.08 -25.07 13.97
C GLU A 156 -2.21 -23.71 14.66
N PHE A 157 -2.47 -22.65 13.89
CA PHE A 157 -2.76 -21.34 14.43
C PHE A 157 -4.01 -21.41 15.32
N ASP A 158 -5.07 -22.05 14.82
CA ASP A 158 -6.34 -22.21 15.52
C ASP A 158 -6.17 -23.06 16.78
N GLU A 159 -5.48 -24.20 16.69
CA GLU A 159 -5.16 -25.06 17.82
C GLU A 159 -4.40 -24.30 18.93
N TYR A 160 -3.41 -23.49 18.55
CA TYR A 160 -2.65 -22.68 19.50
C TYR A 160 -3.56 -21.69 20.24
N THR A 161 -4.52 -21.04 19.57
CA THR A 161 -5.45 -20.09 20.22
C THR A 161 -6.42 -20.73 21.20
N MET A 162 -6.61 -22.06 21.16
CA MET A 162 -7.51 -22.76 22.08
C MET A 162 -6.86 -23.06 23.43
N ASN A 163 -5.53 -23.09 23.49
CA ASN A 163 -4.76 -23.43 24.67
C ASN A 163 -4.42 -22.18 25.51
N SER A 164 -4.16 -22.41 26.80
CA SER A 164 -3.67 -21.38 27.72
C SER A 164 -2.16 -21.16 27.59
N ASN A 165 -1.67 -19.99 27.98
CA ASN A 165 -0.24 -19.69 27.95
C ASN A 165 0.60 -20.65 28.82
N ALA A 166 0.02 -21.20 29.89
CA ALA A 166 0.69 -22.20 30.74
C ALA A 166 0.87 -23.55 30.04
N GLU A 167 -0.08 -23.96 29.20
CA GLU A 167 -0.02 -25.22 28.42
C GLU A 167 0.98 -25.13 27.27
N LEU A 168 1.20 -23.93 26.73
CA LEU A 168 2.04 -23.65 25.56
C LEU A 168 3.51 -23.34 25.91
N ASN A 169 3.89 -23.43 27.18
CA ASN A 169 5.20 -22.97 27.64
C ASN A 169 6.35 -23.74 26.96
N GLY A 170 7.16 -23.01 26.16
CA GLY A 170 8.30 -23.56 25.42
C GLY A 170 7.94 -24.20 24.08
N GLU A 171 6.67 -24.19 23.67
CA GLU A 171 6.26 -24.66 22.36
C GLU A 171 6.66 -23.69 21.23
N ILE A 172 6.75 -24.24 20.01
CA ILE A 172 7.04 -23.45 18.82
C ILE A 172 5.77 -22.75 18.38
N VAL A 173 5.80 -21.42 18.32
CA VAL A 173 4.62 -20.60 18.00
C VAL A 173 4.36 -20.65 16.49
N PRO A 174 3.17 -21.03 16.01
CA PRO A 174 2.87 -20.92 14.58
C PRO A 174 2.82 -19.44 14.19
N VAL A 175 3.40 -19.10 13.04
CA VAL A 175 3.38 -17.74 12.50
C VAL A 175 2.88 -17.77 11.07
N ILE A 176 2.02 -16.80 10.76
CA ILE A 176 1.53 -16.55 9.42
C ILE A 176 2.13 -15.24 8.94
N LEU A 177 2.83 -15.30 7.83
CA LEU A 177 3.59 -14.18 7.33
C LEU A 177 2.85 -13.48 6.18
N GLY A 178 2.99 -12.16 6.12
CA GLY A 178 2.55 -11.35 5.00
C GLY A 178 3.20 -11.76 3.67
N TYR A 179 2.58 -11.36 2.56
CA TYR A 179 3.02 -11.70 1.22
C TYR A 179 4.50 -11.41 0.95
N ASP A 180 5.03 -10.31 1.51
CA ASP A 180 6.39 -9.86 1.24
C ASP A 180 7.48 -10.74 1.87
N TYR A 181 7.14 -11.56 2.86
CA TYR A 181 8.05 -12.53 3.45
C TYR A 181 8.24 -13.79 2.59
N LYS A 182 7.39 -14.02 1.57
CA LYS A 182 7.40 -15.25 0.76
C LYS A 182 8.73 -15.55 0.07
N ASN A 183 9.49 -14.51 -0.26
CA ASN A 183 10.80 -14.67 -0.91
C ASN A 183 11.96 -14.77 0.10
N ILE A 184 11.66 -14.69 1.40
CA ILE A 184 12.63 -14.69 2.49
C ILE A 184 12.56 -16.02 3.23
N TYR A 185 11.36 -16.45 3.62
CA TYR A 185 11.12 -17.67 4.39
C TYR A 185 10.32 -18.71 3.60
N LYS A 186 10.40 -19.97 4.02
CA LYS A 186 9.65 -21.10 3.44
C LYS A 186 8.60 -21.63 4.41
N LEU A 187 7.60 -22.32 3.86
CA LEU A 187 6.61 -23.03 4.66
C LEU A 187 7.29 -24.11 5.53
N ASN A 188 6.84 -24.25 6.77
CA ASN A 188 7.39 -25.09 7.84
C ASN A 188 8.81 -24.74 8.32
N GLU A 189 9.38 -23.62 7.86
CA GLU A 189 10.65 -23.13 8.38
C GLU A 189 10.49 -22.66 9.83
N ILE A 190 11.52 -22.92 10.66
CA ILE A 190 11.59 -22.44 12.03
C ILE A 190 12.45 -21.18 12.06
N ILE A 191 11.84 -20.10 12.49
CA ILE A 191 12.41 -18.78 12.66
C ILE A 191 12.82 -18.61 14.13
N GLU A 192 14.08 -18.24 14.36
CA GLU A 192 14.58 -17.87 15.70
C GLU A 192 14.38 -16.37 15.95
N ALA A 193 13.33 -16.02 16.69
CA ALA A 193 13.11 -14.69 17.23
C ALA A 193 13.83 -14.54 18.58
N LYS A 194 13.93 -13.31 19.11
CA LYS A 194 14.68 -13.00 20.34
C LYS A 194 14.29 -13.90 21.53
N ASP A 195 12.99 -14.04 21.78
CA ASP A 195 12.47 -14.70 22.98
C ASP A 195 11.62 -15.94 22.67
N LYS A 196 11.53 -16.34 21.39
CA LYS A 196 10.70 -17.48 20.96
C LYS A 196 11.14 -18.07 19.64
N LYS A 197 10.75 -19.32 19.40
CA LYS A 197 10.85 -19.97 18.09
C LYS A 197 9.48 -19.94 17.42
N CYS A 198 9.45 -19.53 16.17
CA CYS A 198 8.23 -19.45 15.39
C CYS A 198 8.30 -20.39 14.19
N ARG A 199 7.24 -21.13 13.89
CA ARG A 199 7.17 -21.96 12.67
C ARG A 199 6.26 -21.32 11.64
N VAL A 200 6.74 -21.17 10.42
CA VAL A 200 5.95 -20.59 9.33
C VAL A 200 4.88 -21.58 8.89
N VAL A 201 3.62 -21.32 9.22
CA VAL A 201 2.49 -22.20 8.87
C VAL A 201 1.66 -21.69 7.69
N GLY A 202 1.89 -20.45 7.26
CA GLY A 202 1.23 -19.90 6.10
C GLY A 202 1.77 -18.55 5.63
N PHE A 203 1.40 -18.22 4.39
CA PHE A 203 1.61 -16.91 3.78
C PHE A 203 0.28 -16.32 3.34
N LEU A 204 0.07 -15.05 3.65
CA LEU A 204 -1.10 -14.32 3.21
C LEU A 204 -1.05 -14.01 1.70
N ASP A 205 -2.22 -13.90 1.09
CA ASP A 205 -2.36 -13.28 -0.24
C ASP A 205 -1.85 -11.82 -0.21
N LYS A 206 -1.51 -11.29 -1.39
CA LYS A 206 -1.09 -9.88 -1.52
C LYS A 206 -2.27 -8.93 -1.29
N ASN A 207 -1.98 -7.73 -0.77
CA ASN A 207 -2.94 -6.65 -0.56
C ASN A 207 -4.10 -7.05 0.38
N GLN A 208 -3.77 -7.75 1.47
CA GLN A 208 -4.72 -8.01 2.54
C GLN A 208 -4.64 -6.89 3.57
N PHE A 209 -5.78 -6.52 4.14
CA PHE A 209 -5.91 -5.40 5.06
C PHE A 209 -6.80 -5.78 6.23
N TYR A 210 -6.58 -5.15 7.39
CA TYR A 210 -7.43 -5.32 8.56
C TYR A 210 -7.76 -3.97 9.21
N LEU A 211 -8.84 -3.95 10.00
CA LEU A 211 -9.18 -2.79 10.82
C LEU A 211 -8.32 -2.79 12.08
N ASP A 212 -7.47 -1.78 12.22
CA ASP A 212 -6.67 -1.61 13.42
C ASP A 212 -7.54 -1.07 14.58
N LYS A 213 -7.19 -1.44 15.82
CA LYS A 213 -7.82 -1.04 17.09
C LYS A 213 -7.93 0.49 17.25
N GLY A 214 -7.08 1.26 16.55
CA GLY A 214 -7.26 2.69 16.44
C GLY A 214 -8.28 3.08 15.36
N ILE A 215 -9.48 2.50 15.42
CA ILE A 215 -10.60 2.67 14.48
C ILE A 215 -10.95 4.15 14.18
N TYR A 216 -10.37 5.12 14.91
CA TYR A 216 -10.67 6.56 14.96
C TYR A 216 -9.50 7.47 14.63
N HIS A 217 -8.53 6.99 13.86
CA HIS A 217 -7.53 7.89 13.30
C HIS A 217 -7.39 7.67 11.79
N PRO A 218 -7.29 8.74 10.97
CA PRO A 218 -7.19 8.70 9.50
C PRO A 218 -6.07 7.82 8.90
N SER A 219 -5.27 7.14 9.72
CA SER A 219 -4.18 6.25 9.32
C SER A 219 -4.47 4.74 9.43
N LYS A 220 -5.57 4.27 10.02
CA LYS A 220 -5.59 2.95 10.71
C LYS A 220 -6.39 1.81 10.07
N VAL A 221 -6.27 1.66 8.75
CA VAL A 221 -6.39 0.35 8.08
C VAL A 221 -4.99 0.01 7.60
N LYS A 222 -4.41 -1.08 8.10
CA LYS A 222 -3.02 -1.45 7.82
C LYS A 222 -2.97 -2.58 6.81
N SER A 223 -1.98 -2.51 5.92
CA SER A 223 -1.65 -3.63 5.05
C SER A 223 -1.00 -4.73 5.88
N LEU A 224 -1.35 -5.99 5.57
CA LEU A 224 -0.72 -7.16 6.18
C LEU A 224 0.45 -7.70 5.36
N ASP A 225 0.82 -7.04 4.24
CA ASP A 225 1.85 -7.55 3.32
C ASP A 225 3.22 -7.71 4.00
N ASN A 226 3.56 -6.85 4.95
CA ASN A 226 4.81 -6.86 5.72
C ASN A 226 4.62 -7.28 7.19
N PHE A 227 3.46 -7.81 7.57
CA PHE A 227 3.16 -8.23 8.94
C PHE A 227 3.53 -9.69 9.23
N ALA A 228 3.96 -9.95 10.45
CA ALA A 228 3.98 -11.28 11.04
C ALA A 228 2.78 -11.43 12.00
N ILE A 229 1.92 -12.42 11.75
CA ILE A 229 0.71 -12.68 12.52
C ILE A 229 0.92 -13.91 13.38
N LEU A 230 0.81 -13.74 14.69
CA LEU A 230 0.95 -14.78 15.68
C LEU A 230 -0.41 -15.06 16.34
N PRO A 231 -0.68 -16.29 16.78
CA PRO A 231 -1.83 -16.56 17.63
C PRO A 231 -1.60 -15.97 19.02
N SER A 232 -2.69 -15.56 19.67
CA SER A 232 -2.69 -15.22 21.09
C SER A 232 -3.27 -16.39 21.89
N PRO A 233 -2.62 -16.85 22.97
CA PRO A 233 -3.21 -17.81 23.89
C PRO A 233 -4.55 -17.34 24.46
N ARG A 234 -5.45 -18.28 24.77
CA ARG A 234 -6.83 -17.97 25.17
C ARG A 234 -6.94 -17.04 26.37
N ASP A 235 -6.18 -17.32 27.42
CA ASP A 235 -6.16 -16.53 28.66
C ASP A 235 -5.61 -15.11 28.43
N ILE A 236 -4.61 -14.96 27.56
CA ILE A 236 -4.07 -13.66 27.17
C ILE A 236 -5.11 -12.88 26.34
N MET A 237 -5.84 -13.55 25.45
CA MET A 237 -6.91 -12.92 24.68
C MET A 237 -8.04 -12.39 25.58
N ASP A 238 -8.48 -13.21 26.53
CA ASP A 238 -9.55 -12.87 27.46
C ASP A 238 -9.15 -11.67 28.33
N ALA A 239 -7.93 -11.68 28.88
CA ALA A 239 -7.41 -10.55 29.64
C ALA A 239 -7.33 -9.26 28.80
N ASN A 240 -7.05 -9.38 27.50
CA ASN A 240 -6.93 -8.25 26.57
C ASN A 240 -8.25 -7.85 25.88
N ILE A 241 -9.41 -8.13 26.46
CA ILE A 241 -10.70 -7.83 25.83
C ILE A 241 -10.94 -6.34 25.52
N GLY A 242 -10.27 -5.43 26.23
CA GLY A 242 -10.25 -4.00 25.89
C GLY A 242 -9.55 -3.68 24.55
N ASN A 243 -8.86 -4.65 23.97
CA ASN A 243 -8.27 -4.60 22.63
C ASN A 243 -9.18 -5.25 21.57
N SER A 244 -10.33 -5.78 21.95
CA SER A 244 -11.19 -6.55 21.07
C SER A 244 -12.24 -5.71 20.35
N LEU A 245 -12.69 -6.27 19.23
CA LEU A 245 -13.82 -5.79 18.46
C LEU A 245 -15.00 -6.74 18.69
N LEU A 246 -16.19 -6.17 18.84
CA LEU A 246 -17.43 -6.91 18.85
C LEU A 246 -18.02 -6.90 17.44
N VAL A 247 -18.27 -8.07 16.88
CA VAL A 247 -18.82 -8.24 15.53
C VAL A 247 -20.25 -8.74 15.64
N VAL A 248 -21.16 -7.97 15.05
CA VAL A 248 -22.60 -8.24 15.05
C VAL A 248 -23.06 -8.43 13.59
N PRO A 249 -23.71 -9.56 13.24
CA PRO A 249 -24.27 -9.74 11.92
C PRO A 249 -25.32 -8.65 11.62
N ASP A 250 -25.25 -8.03 10.44
CA ASP A 250 -26.16 -6.94 10.04
C ASP A 250 -27.62 -7.42 9.92
N SER A 251 -27.85 -8.73 9.76
CA SER A 251 -29.18 -9.35 9.80
C SER A 251 -29.90 -9.19 11.14
N ASN A 252 -29.17 -8.91 12.22
CA ASN A 252 -29.72 -8.63 13.52
C ASN A 252 -29.93 -7.11 13.61
N SER A 253 -31.09 -6.63 13.15
CA SER A 253 -31.52 -5.22 13.20
C SER A 253 -31.78 -4.72 14.64
N VAL A 254 -30.87 -5.03 15.56
CA VAL A 254 -30.91 -4.64 16.96
C VAL A 254 -30.25 -3.28 17.06
N GLU A 255 -30.96 -2.31 17.64
CA GLU A 255 -30.41 -0.97 17.89
C GLU A 255 -29.16 -1.05 18.78
N PHE A 256 -28.15 -0.24 18.47
CA PHE A 256 -26.87 -0.19 19.19
C PHE A 256 -27.06 -0.05 20.71
N ASP A 257 -28.01 0.77 21.16
CA ASP A 257 -28.27 0.99 22.59
C ASP A 257 -28.68 -0.31 23.30
N ASN A 258 -29.44 -1.19 22.65
CA ASN A 258 -29.80 -2.49 23.24
C ASN A 258 -28.59 -3.42 23.39
N ILE A 259 -27.69 -3.39 22.40
CA ILE A 259 -26.45 -4.18 22.44
C ILE A 259 -25.54 -3.65 23.54
N ARG A 260 -25.35 -2.33 23.61
CA ARG A 260 -24.57 -1.68 24.67
C ARG A 260 -25.14 -1.99 26.05
N ASP A 261 -26.45 -1.87 26.23
CA ASP A 261 -27.11 -2.16 27.51
C ASP A 261 -26.96 -3.63 27.93
N ASN A 262 -26.93 -4.56 26.97
CA ASN A 262 -26.66 -5.96 27.25
C ASN A 262 -25.20 -6.16 27.70
N ILE A 263 -24.23 -5.60 26.97
CA ILE A 263 -22.82 -5.65 27.36
C ILE A 263 -22.59 -5.02 28.73
N ASP A 264 -23.22 -3.88 29.04
CA ASP A 264 -23.11 -3.22 30.34
C ASP A 264 -23.69 -4.10 31.48
N LYS A 265 -24.76 -4.86 31.22
CA LYS A 265 -25.31 -5.84 32.18
C LYS A 265 -24.34 -6.99 32.43
N ILE A 266 -23.75 -7.56 31.37
CA ILE A 266 -22.74 -8.63 31.48
C ILE A 266 -21.51 -8.09 32.23
N SER A 267 -21.07 -6.87 31.89
CA SER A 267 -19.95 -6.19 32.54
C SER A 267 -20.17 -6.07 34.05
N LYS A 268 -21.35 -5.60 34.47
CA LYS A 268 -21.73 -5.50 35.90
C LYS A 268 -21.81 -6.87 36.58
N LYS A 269 -22.40 -7.87 35.91
CA LYS A 269 -22.56 -9.24 36.43
C LYS A 269 -21.20 -9.91 36.68
N ASP A 270 -20.25 -9.71 35.78
CA ASP A 270 -18.90 -10.28 35.86
C ASP A 270 -17.89 -9.32 36.49
N ASN A 271 -18.37 -8.21 37.06
CA ASN A 271 -17.63 -7.19 37.78
C ASN A 271 -16.56 -6.46 36.94
N VAL A 272 -16.50 -6.61 35.61
CA VAL A 272 -15.57 -5.85 34.74
C VAL A 272 -16.12 -4.46 34.43
N GLN A 273 -15.27 -3.56 33.93
CA GLN A 273 -15.66 -2.18 33.59
C GLN A 273 -15.46 -1.89 32.10
N PHE A 274 -16.30 -2.48 31.25
CA PHE A 274 -16.33 -2.23 29.81
C PHE A 274 -17.73 -1.84 29.34
N SER A 275 -17.77 -0.98 28.33
CA SER A 275 -18.96 -0.67 27.56
C SER A 275 -18.63 -0.76 26.06
N LEU A 276 -19.58 -0.41 25.20
CA LEU A 276 -19.38 -0.35 23.76
C LEU A 276 -19.34 1.08 23.23
N TYR A 277 -18.53 1.28 22.20
CA TYR A 277 -18.49 2.48 21.39
C TYR A 277 -18.78 2.13 19.93
N ASP A 278 -19.59 2.95 19.27
CA ASP A 278 -19.93 2.81 17.86
C ASP A 278 -18.93 3.57 16.96
N PRO A 279 -18.14 2.87 16.14
CA PRO A 279 -17.22 3.50 15.21
C PRO A 279 -17.81 4.10 13.94
N SER A 280 -19.10 3.93 13.68
CA SER A 280 -19.69 4.21 12.36
C SER A 280 -19.33 5.59 11.79
N GLN A 281 -19.49 6.66 12.57
CA GLN A 281 -19.18 8.03 12.14
C GLN A 281 -17.69 8.20 11.79
N ASP A 282 -16.81 7.65 12.61
CA ASP A 282 -15.38 7.77 12.38
C ASP A 282 -14.91 6.97 11.15
N ILE A 283 -15.59 5.85 10.83
CA ILE A 283 -15.36 5.07 9.60
C ILE A 283 -15.77 5.90 8.37
N ASP A 284 -16.91 6.59 8.42
CA ASP A 284 -17.37 7.45 7.34
C ASP A 284 -16.42 8.64 7.13
N ASP A 285 -15.99 9.27 8.22
CA ASP A 285 -15.00 10.34 8.22
C ASP A 285 -13.67 9.85 7.61
N PHE A 286 -13.21 8.65 7.99
CA PHE A 286 -12.02 8.02 7.42
C PHE A 286 -12.13 7.82 5.91
N ILE A 287 -13.25 7.26 5.43
CA ILE A 287 -13.51 7.06 4.00
C ILE A 287 -13.48 8.41 3.27
N SER A 288 -14.11 9.44 3.86
CA SER A 288 -14.17 10.78 3.27
C SER A 288 -12.77 11.41 3.14
N VAL A 289 -11.92 11.27 4.17
CA VAL A 289 -10.55 11.79 4.18
C VAL A 289 -9.66 11.09 3.16
N ILE A 290 -9.74 9.76 3.05
CA ILE A 290 -8.98 9.01 2.03
C ILE A 290 -9.39 9.46 0.63
N ASN A 291 -10.69 9.53 0.35
CA ASN A 291 -11.19 9.96 -0.95
C ASN A 291 -10.76 11.40 -1.28
N TYR A 292 -10.86 12.31 -0.32
CA TYR A 292 -10.41 13.70 -0.46
C TYR A 292 -8.91 13.78 -0.78
N ASN A 293 -8.06 13.08 -0.01
CA ASN A 293 -6.62 13.06 -0.21
C ASN A 293 -6.22 12.42 -1.55
N SER A 294 -6.89 11.34 -1.95
CA SER A 294 -6.68 10.68 -3.24
C SER A 294 -7.02 11.63 -4.41
N ASN A 295 -8.15 12.33 -4.30
CA ASN A 295 -8.61 13.29 -5.31
C ASN A 295 -7.65 14.49 -5.45
N ILE A 296 -7.14 15.04 -4.34
CA ILE A 296 -6.13 16.10 -4.37
C ILE A 296 -4.84 15.63 -5.08
N LYS A 297 -4.33 14.45 -4.75
CA LYS A 297 -3.12 13.89 -5.38
C LYS A 297 -3.31 13.73 -6.89
N ILE A 298 -4.48 13.24 -7.33
CA ILE A 298 -4.83 13.13 -8.75
C ILE A 298 -4.91 14.51 -9.42
N LEU A 299 -5.51 15.50 -8.76
CA LEU A 299 -5.60 16.86 -9.30
C LEU A 299 -4.21 17.48 -9.52
N ILE A 300 -3.32 17.36 -8.53
CA ILE A 300 -1.92 17.83 -8.63
C ILE A 300 -1.21 17.12 -9.80
N ALA A 301 -1.43 15.81 -9.95
CA ALA A 301 -0.87 15.05 -11.07
C ALA A 301 -1.34 15.62 -12.43
N TYR A 302 -2.63 15.92 -12.58
CA TYR A 302 -3.16 16.52 -13.81
C TYR A 302 -2.57 17.91 -14.10
N ILE A 303 -2.41 18.74 -13.08
CA ILE A 303 -1.78 20.06 -13.23
C ILE A 303 -0.35 19.90 -13.73
N VAL A 304 0.47 19.06 -13.09
CA VAL A 304 1.84 18.79 -13.51
C VAL A 304 1.89 18.22 -14.93
N MET A 305 0.99 17.29 -15.26
CA MET A 305 0.89 16.72 -16.60
C MET A 305 0.55 17.76 -17.67
N SER A 306 -0.28 18.76 -17.37
CA SER A 306 -0.57 19.85 -18.31
C SER A 306 0.70 20.66 -18.66
N PHE A 307 1.54 20.96 -17.67
CA PHE A 307 2.82 21.63 -17.89
C PHE A 307 3.80 20.79 -18.70
N VAL A 308 3.84 19.48 -18.47
CA VAL A 308 4.66 18.55 -19.27
C VAL A 308 4.18 18.55 -20.73
N ILE A 309 2.87 18.48 -20.98
CA ILE A 309 2.31 18.49 -22.34
C ILE A 309 2.68 19.78 -23.08
N ILE A 310 2.50 20.94 -22.43
CA ILE A 310 2.84 22.25 -23.01
C ILE A 310 4.34 22.34 -23.27
N GLY A 311 5.17 21.97 -22.29
CA GLY A 311 6.62 21.99 -22.38
C GLY A 311 7.14 21.13 -23.53
N LEU A 312 6.68 19.88 -23.63
CA LEU A 312 7.03 18.98 -24.72
C LEU A 312 6.57 19.52 -26.08
N SER A 313 5.37 20.09 -26.16
CA SER A 313 4.84 20.69 -27.40
C SER A 313 5.73 21.83 -27.91
N VAL A 314 6.16 22.71 -27.02
CA VAL A 314 7.07 23.82 -27.34
C VAL A 314 8.43 23.31 -27.76
N ILE A 315 9.04 22.39 -27.00
CA ILE A 315 10.38 21.88 -27.31
C ILE A 315 10.37 21.12 -28.64
N PHE A 316 9.37 20.28 -28.90
CA PHE A 316 9.29 19.51 -30.13
C PHE A 316 9.07 20.43 -31.35
N SER A 317 8.22 21.46 -31.19
CA SER A 317 8.01 22.47 -32.24
C SER A 317 9.29 23.27 -32.53
N ASN A 318 9.99 23.75 -31.50
CA ASN A 318 11.24 24.48 -31.65
C ASN A 318 12.33 23.62 -32.30
N LYS A 319 12.43 22.34 -31.94
CA LYS A 319 13.36 21.40 -32.58
C LYS A 319 13.10 21.26 -34.08
N VAL A 320 11.83 21.11 -34.46
CA VAL A 320 11.45 21.04 -35.87
C VAL A 320 11.78 22.34 -36.60
N ILE A 321 11.53 23.49 -35.98
CA ILE A 321 11.88 24.82 -36.53
C ILE A 321 13.38 24.93 -36.78
N HIS A 322 14.22 24.61 -35.79
CA HIS A 322 15.68 24.67 -35.92
C HIS A 322 16.22 23.73 -37.01
N LYS A 323 15.54 22.62 -37.30
CA LYS A 323 15.93 21.66 -38.33
C LYS A 323 15.29 21.91 -39.70
N LYS A 324 14.47 22.96 -39.86
CA LYS A 324 13.78 23.27 -41.14
C LYS A 324 14.74 23.28 -42.33
N LYS A 325 15.90 23.94 -42.22
CA LYS A 325 16.90 24.03 -43.29
C LYS A 325 17.44 22.64 -43.69
N GLU A 326 17.74 21.78 -42.72
CA GLU A 326 18.22 20.41 -42.98
C GLU A 326 17.13 19.55 -43.64
N PHE A 327 15.88 19.70 -43.19
CA PHE A 327 14.74 19.03 -43.81
C PHE A 327 14.50 19.49 -45.25
N SER A 328 14.60 20.79 -45.54
CA SER A 328 14.48 21.35 -46.90
C SER A 328 15.54 20.77 -47.85
N ILE A 329 16.79 20.68 -47.38
CA ILE A 329 17.88 20.07 -48.15
C ILE A 329 17.54 18.60 -48.47
N HIS A 330 17.09 17.82 -47.48
CA HIS A 330 16.73 16.43 -47.71
C HIS A 330 15.58 16.27 -48.72
N VAL A 331 14.56 17.14 -48.68
CA VAL A 331 13.47 17.13 -49.68
C VAL A 331 14.00 17.46 -51.07
N MET A 332 14.90 18.45 -51.21
CA MET A 332 15.52 18.79 -52.49
C MET A 332 16.33 17.64 -53.10
N TYR A 333 16.96 16.81 -52.26
CA TYR A 333 17.67 15.59 -52.67
C TYR A 333 16.75 14.35 -52.81
N GLY A 334 15.43 14.53 -52.84
CA GLY A 334 14.46 13.47 -53.15
C GLY A 334 13.87 12.73 -51.96
N ALA A 335 14.06 13.19 -50.71
CA ALA A 335 13.37 12.59 -49.56
C ALA A 335 11.88 12.96 -49.54
N SER A 336 11.03 12.00 -49.17
CA SER A 336 9.60 12.26 -48.99
C SER A 336 9.32 12.99 -47.66
N PHE A 337 8.19 13.69 -47.56
CA PHE A 337 7.74 14.25 -46.28
C PHE A 337 7.49 13.19 -45.22
N GLN A 338 7.06 12.01 -45.64
CA GLN A 338 6.83 10.88 -44.75
C GLN A 338 8.14 10.41 -44.09
N ASP A 339 9.27 10.45 -44.82
CA ASP A 339 10.59 10.14 -44.24
C ASP A 339 10.97 11.12 -43.14
N ILE A 340 10.64 12.41 -43.30
CA ILE A 340 10.89 13.44 -42.28
C ILE A 340 10.01 13.19 -41.06
N TYR A 341 8.72 12.91 -41.25
CA TYR A 341 7.79 12.63 -40.14
C TYR A 341 8.24 11.42 -39.33
N ILE A 342 8.61 10.33 -40.01
CA ILE A 342 9.11 9.11 -39.36
C ILE A 342 10.42 9.41 -38.62
N ARG A 343 11.33 10.20 -39.21
CA ARG A 343 12.60 10.54 -38.55
C ARG A 343 12.39 11.33 -37.26
N VAL A 344 11.53 12.35 -37.31
CA VAL A 344 11.18 13.16 -36.14
C VAL A 344 10.48 12.30 -35.10
N PHE A 345 9.53 11.46 -35.49
CA PHE A 345 8.84 10.54 -34.58
C PHE A 345 9.83 9.60 -33.86
N LEU A 346 10.71 8.92 -34.61
CA LEU A 346 11.70 8.00 -34.06
C LEU A 346 12.67 8.69 -33.09
N GLU A 347 13.06 9.95 -33.36
CA GLU A 347 13.94 10.69 -32.45
C GLU A 347 13.31 10.84 -31.06
N HIS A 348 12.02 11.16 -31.01
CA HIS A 348 11.29 11.29 -29.75
C HIS A 348 11.07 9.93 -29.06
N MET A 349 10.85 8.87 -29.83
CA MET A 349 10.72 7.52 -29.27
C MET A 349 12.00 7.06 -28.57
N TYR A 350 13.18 7.41 -29.07
CA TYR A 350 14.44 7.13 -28.37
C TYR A 350 14.53 7.85 -27.02
N SER A 351 14.07 9.11 -26.93
CA SER A 351 14.02 9.84 -25.66
C SER A 351 13.05 9.19 -24.67
N VAL A 352 11.88 8.71 -25.12
CA VAL A 352 10.91 8.02 -24.27
C VAL A 352 11.46 6.69 -23.77
N ALA A 353 12.05 5.87 -24.65
CA ALA A 353 12.62 4.58 -24.27
C ALA A 353 13.72 4.74 -23.21
N LEU A 354 14.61 5.73 -23.38
CA LEU A 354 15.65 6.02 -22.41
C LEU A 354 15.06 6.52 -21.08
N ALA A 355 14.04 7.38 -21.12
CA ALA A 355 13.36 7.87 -19.92
C ALA A 355 12.68 6.74 -19.13
N ILE A 356 12.05 5.77 -19.81
CA ILE A 356 11.44 4.58 -19.18
C ILE A 356 12.51 3.74 -18.46
N ILE A 357 13.65 3.49 -19.11
CA ILE A 357 14.75 2.71 -18.52
C ILE A 357 15.30 3.41 -17.27
N ILE A 358 15.47 4.74 -17.31
CA ILE A 358 15.95 5.49 -16.14
C ILE A 358 14.90 5.48 -15.03
N ALA A 359 13.62 5.67 -15.37
CA ALA A 359 12.54 5.69 -14.40
C ALA A 359 12.36 4.34 -13.68
N ILE A 360 12.44 3.21 -14.39
CA ILE A 360 12.31 1.89 -13.75
C ILE A 360 13.46 1.62 -12.77
N VAL A 361 14.71 1.93 -13.15
CA VAL A 361 15.88 1.76 -12.26
C VAL A 361 15.75 2.66 -11.03
N TYR A 362 15.29 3.90 -11.21
CA TYR A 362 15.07 4.83 -10.10
C TYR A 362 13.98 4.33 -9.14
N LEU A 363 12.85 3.86 -9.66
CA LEU A 363 11.70 3.44 -8.86
C LEU A 363 11.92 2.10 -8.15
N GLN A 364 12.62 1.14 -8.79
CA GLN A 364 12.96 -0.14 -8.16
C GLN A 364 13.87 0.04 -6.93
N ASN A 365 14.76 1.02 -6.97
CA ASN A 365 15.72 1.28 -5.89
C ASN A 365 15.16 2.19 -4.78
N ARG A 366 13.90 2.64 -4.90
CA ARG A 366 13.29 3.58 -3.97
C ARG A 366 11.88 3.13 -3.59
N ASN A 367 11.77 2.55 -2.40
CA ASN A 367 10.47 2.35 -1.76
C ASN A 367 9.88 3.71 -1.37
N THR A 368 8.55 3.81 -1.37
CA THR A 368 7.86 5.02 -0.91
C THR A 368 7.17 4.74 0.40
N GLU A 369 7.37 5.65 1.35
CA GLU A 369 6.71 5.61 2.64
C GLU A 369 5.40 6.39 2.53
N VAL A 370 4.28 5.73 2.85
CA VAL A 370 2.96 6.35 2.98
C VAL A 370 2.56 6.24 4.43
N ILE A 371 2.87 7.29 5.20
CA ILE A 371 2.57 7.48 6.64
C ILE A 371 3.05 6.30 7.51
N THR A 372 2.37 5.15 7.46
CA THR A 372 2.68 3.93 8.22
C THR A 372 3.15 2.75 7.37
N ASP A 373 3.00 2.79 6.04
CA ASP A 373 3.24 1.65 5.16
C ASP A 373 4.35 1.92 4.14
N ILE A 374 5.08 0.87 3.75
CA ILE A 374 6.13 0.94 2.74
C ILE A 374 5.59 0.32 1.44
N LEU A 375 5.28 1.17 0.47
CA LEU A 375 4.84 0.73 -0.84
C LEU A 375 6.02 0.21 -1.65
N THR A 376 5.87 -1.03 -2.11
CA THR A 376 6.83 -1.69 -2.99
C THR A 376 6.49 -1.42 -4.45
N PHE A 377 7.52 -1.46 -5.29
CA PHE A 377 7.36 -1.25 -6.72
C PHE A 377 6.36 -2.23 -7.34
N ASP A 378 5.24 -1.72 -7.85
CA ASP A 378 4.25 -2.48 -8.61
C ASP A 378 4.49 -2.32 -10.12
N ILE A 379 5.04 -3.38 -10.72
CA ILE A 379 5.31 -3.43 -12.16
C ILE A 379 4.04 -3.21 -13.01
N LYS A 380 2.86 -3.65 -12.54
CA LYS A 380 1.61 -3.48 -13.29
C LYS A 380 1.21 -2.00 -13.35
N ALA A 381 1.25 -1.31 -12.20
CA ALA A 381 1.01 0.13 -12.14
C ALA A 381 2.03 0.92 -12.97
N PHE A 382 3.30 0.50 -12.96
CA PHE A 382 4.36 1.12 -13.77
C PHE A 382 4.10 1.01 -15.26
N ILE A 383 3.72 -0.18 -15.75
CA ILE A 383 3.39 -0.40 -17.15
C ILE A 383 2.20 0.46 -17.57
N GLN A 384 1.15 0.53 -16.74
CA GLN A 384 -0.03 1.37 -17.02
C GLN A 384 0.32 2.86 -17.13
N SER A 385 1.07 3.41 -16.16
CA SER A 385 1.48 4.82 -16.17
C SER A 385 2.43 5.14 -17.32
N SER A 386 3.37 4.23 -17.63
CA SER A 386 4.29 4.38 -18.75
C SER A 386 3.57 4.34 -20.10
N ALA A 387 2.57 3.46 -20.26
CA ALA A 387 1.75 3.41 -21.47
C ALA A 387 0.96 4.69 -21.70
N LEU A 388 0.42 5.29 -20.62
CA LEU A 388 -0.29 6.57 -20.71
C LEU A 388 0.64 7.71 -21.16
N ILE A 389 1.85 7.80 -20.59
CA ILE A 389 2.86 8.77 -21.04
C ILE A 389 3.26 8.52 -22.49
N PHE A 390 3.43 7.27 -22.89
CA PHE A 390 3.78 6.91 -24.26
C PHE A 390 2.71 7.43 -25.25
N ILE A 391 1.43 7.24 -24.94
CA ILE A 391 0.31 7.77 -25.73
C ILE A 391 0.35 9.31 -25.77
N ILE A 392 0.56 9.98 -24.64
CA ILE A 392 0.65 11.45 -24.59
C ILE A 392 1.79 11.95 -25.47
N VAL A 393 2.97 11.33 -25.41
CA VAL A 393 4.12 11.75 -26.24
C VAL A 393 3.81 11.56 -27.72
N ILE A 394 3.16 10.46 -28.11
CA ILE A 394 2.69 10.27 -29.50
C ILE A 394 1.77 11.42 -29.92
N LEU A 395 0.77 11.75 -29.12
CA LEU A 395 -0.17 12.84 -29.42
C LEU A 395 0.55 14.20 -29.52
N VAL A 396 1.48 14.48 -28.63
CA VAL A 396 2.26 15.73 -28.65
C VAL A 396 3.19 15.79 -29.87
N THR A 397 3.78 14.66 -30.29
CA THR A 397 4.62 14.62 -31.51
C THR A 397 3.84 14.88 -32.80
N MET A 398 2.53 14.64 -32.81
CA MET A 398 1.68 14.94 -33.97
C MET A 398 1.51 16.44 -34.21
N ILE A 399 1.59 17.28 -33.17
CA ILE A 399 1.44 18.74 -33.26
C ILE A 399 2.48 19.36 -34.22
N PRO A 400 3.80 19.18 -34.02
CA PRO A 400 4.78 19.74 -34.94
C PRO A 400 4.73 19.09 -36.33
N ILE A 401 4.39 17.79 -36.43
CA ILE A 401 4.23 17.10 -37.72
C ILE A 401 3.09 17.74 -38.54
N TYR A 402 1.96 18.03 -37.89
CA TYR A 402 0.84 18.73 -38.50
C TYR A 402 1.23 20.14 -38.97
N ASN A 403 1.98 20.88 -38.16
CA ASN A 403 2.50 22.20 -38.54
C ASN A 403 3.40 22.14 -39.78
N ILE A 404 4.26 21.12 -39.91
CA ILE A 404 5.08 20.91 -41.12
C ILE A 404 4.17 20.62 -42.34
N LYS A 405 3.16 19.76 -42.18
CA LYS A 405 2.24 19.38 -43.26
C LYS A 405 1.44 20.58 -43.79
N LYS A 406 1.01 21.48 -42.90
CA LYS A 406 0.21 22.67 -43.25
C LYS A 406 1.02 23.71 -44.04
N HIS A 407 2.31 23.87 -43.77
CA HIS A 407 3.15 24.95 -44.33
C HIS A 407 4.00 24.53 -45.55
N LYS A 408 3.44 23.71 -46.47
CA LYS A 408 4.09 23.18 -47.69
C LYS A 408 5.26 24.03 -48.23
N ILE A 409 6.41 23.38 -48.47
CA ILE A 409 7.64 23.73 -49.24
C ILE A 409 8.01 25.22 -49.40
N ASN A 410 7.14 26.08 -49.92
CA ASN A 410 7.44 27.48 -50.20
C ASN A 410 7.88 28.28 -48.96
N TYR A 411 7.44 27.87 -47.76
CA TYR A 411 7.90 28.44 -46.47
C TYR A 411 9.17 27.78 -45.91
N LEU A 412 9.50 26.56 -46.36
CA LEU A 412 10.67 25.79 -45.94
C LEU A 412 11.94 26.19 -46.72
N ILE A 413 11.77 26.68 -47.96
CA ILE A 413 12.87 27.09 -48.84
C ILE A 413 13.26 28.57 -48.65
N LYS A 414 12.29 29.45 -48.34
CA LYS A 414 12.57 30.89 -48.23
C LYS A 414 13.30 31.33 -46.97
N GLY A 415 13.31 30.50 -45.92
CA GLY A 415 14.21 30.64 -44.76
C GLY A 415 14.46 32.09 -44.33
N ASP A 416 13.39 32.80 -43.97
CA ASP A 416 13.52 34.00 -43.14
C ASP A 416 13.63 33.59 -41.67
#